data_AF-A0A7Y1VE94-F1
#
_entry.id   AF-A0A7Y1VE94-F1
#
_cell.length_a   1.000
_cell.length_b   1.000
_cell.length_c   1.000
_cell.angle_alpha   90.00
_cell.angle_beta   90.00
_cell.angle_gamma   90.00
#
_symmetry.space_group_name_H-M   'P 1'
#
loop_
_entity.id
_entity.type
_entity.pdbx_description
1 polymer ?
#
loop_
_entity_poly.entity_id
_entity_poly.type
_entity_poly.pdbx_seq_one_letter_code
_entity_poly.pdbx_strand_id
1 'polypeptide(L)'
;YNKAFTAKNLEDDLNMLTREFLNDTSKNIITENSIQLSKIFNWFGGDFKKNGATLIGFLSDYTDIDISLNAKKSFLDYNWALNE
;
A
#
# COMPACT_ATOMS: atom_id res chain seq x y z
N TYR A 1 5.07 -15.64 -1.16
CA TYR A 1 5.31 -16.02 0.25
C TYR A 1 4.68 -17.39 0.51
N ASN A 2 5.48 -18.42 0.76
CA ASN A 2 5.02 -19.81 0.93
C ASN A 2 5.46 -20.37 2.29
N LYS A 3 4.96 -19.76 3.36
CA LYS A 3 5.24 -20.12 4.76
C LYS A 3 3.96 -19.93 5.57
N ALA A 4 3.78 -20.72 6.62
CA ALA A 4 2.63 -20.56 7.50
C ALA A 4 2.81 -19.35 8.43
N PHE A 5 1.74 -18.56 8.56
CA PHE A 5 1.65 -17.57 9.62
C PHE A 5 1.53 -18.28 10.98
N THR A 6 2.30 -17.80 11.94
CA THR A 6 2.36 -18.28 13.32
C THR A 6 2.38 -17.06 14.23
N ALA A 7 1.94 -17.20 15.49
CA ALA A 7 1.99 -16.09 16.43
C ALA A 7 3.40 -15.47 16.56
N LYS A 8 4.46 -16.26 16.37
CA LYS A 8 5.85 -15.79 16.45
C LYS A 8 6.27 -14.92 15.26
N ASN A 9 5.72 -15.16 14.06
CA ASN A 9 6.19 -14.53 12.82
C ASN A 9 5.17 -13.58 12.17
N LEU A 10 3.95 -13.51 12.72
CA LEU A 10 2.83 -12.83 12.08
C LEU A 10 3.15 -11.37 11.74
N GLU A 11 3.58 -10.58 12.72
CA GLU A 11 3.83 -9.15 12.54
C GLU A 11 4.97 -8.89 11.56
N ASP A 12 6.08 -9.63 11.67
CA ASP A 12 7.22 -9.49 10.76
C ASP A 12 6.84 -9.84 9.32
N ASP A 13 6.10 -10.94 9.14
CA ASP A 13 5.68 -11.39 7.82
C ASP A 13 4.64 -10.43 7.21
N LEU A 14 3.72 -9.88 8.00
CA LEU A 14 2.79 -8.84 7.53
C LEU A 14 3.51 -7.57 7.12
N ASN A 15 4.44 -7.08 7.95
CA ASN A 15 5.23 -5.87 7.63
C ASN A 15 6.03 -6.05 6.34
N MET A 16 6.69 -7.20 6.18
CA MET A 16 7.42 -7.53 4.95
C MET A 16 6.49 -7.54 3.74
N LEU A 17 5.35 -8.23 3.82
CA LEU A 17 4.38 -8.32 2.72
C LEU A 17 3.77 -6.96 2.38
N THR A 18 3.55 -6.08 3.37
CA THR A 18 3.09 -4.71 3.11
C THR A 18 4.14 -3.91 2.33
N ARG A 19 5.42 -3.99 2.70
CA ARG A 19 6.51 -3.34 1.94
C ARG A 19 6.61 -3.89 0.53
N GLU A 20 6.57 -5.21 0.36
CA GLU A 20 6.59 -5.85 -0.96
C GLU A 20 5.41 -5.38 -1.83
N PHE A 21 4.20 -5.33 -1.28
CA PHE A 21 3.02 -4.89 -2.01
C PHE A 21 3.12 -3.42 -2.44
N LEU A 22 3.60 -2.53 -1.56
CA LEU A 22 3.73 -1.11 -1.87
C LEU A 22 4.85 -0.83 -2.89
N ASN A 23 5.90 -1.66 -2.91
CA ASN A 23 7.01 -1.55 -3.86
C ASN A 23 6.73 -2.24 -5.21
N ASP A 24 5.68 -3.04 -5.32
CA ASP A 24 5.27 -3.66 -6.59
C ASP A 24 4.71 -2.59 -7.55
N THR A 25 5.49 -2.22 -8.56
CA THR A 25 5.14 -1.21 -9.57
C THR A 25 3.93 -1.59 -10.43
N SER A 26 3.54 -2.87 -10.47
CA SER A 26 2.30 -3.30 -11.12
C SER A 26 1.05 -2.97 -10.29
N LYS A 27 1.23 -2.67 -8.99
CA LYS A 27 0.16 -2.38 -8.03
C LYS A 27 0.19 -0.94 -7.57
N ASN A 28 1.38 -0.35 -7.42
CA ASN A 28 1.56 0.98 -6.84
C ASN A 28 2.77 1.68 -7.48
N ILE A 29 2.61 2.95 -7.84
CA ILE A 29 3.69 3.83 -8.28
C ILE A 29 3.74 4.99 -7.30
N ILE A 30 4.78 5.03 -6.48
CA ILE A 30 4.94 6.01 -5.41
C ILE A 30 6.15 6.87 -5.74
N THR A 31 5.96 8.18 -5.73
CA THR A 31 6.99 9.21 -5.90
C THR A 31 6.70 10.35 -4.92
N GLU A 32 7.67 11.23 -4.69
CA GLU A 32 7.52 12.37 -3.79
C GLU A 32 6.25 13.19 -4.10
N ASN A 33 5.96 13.44 -5.38
CA ASN A 33 4.91 14.37 -5.80
C ASN A 33 3.67 13.69 -6.40
N SER A 34 3.66 12.36 -6.54
CA SER A 34 2.53 11.62 -7.07
C SER A 34 2.49 10.19 -6.55
N ILE A 35 1.29 9.74 -6.17
CA ILE A 35 0.99 8.38 -5.78
C ILE A 35 -0.11 7.84 -6.72
N GLN A 36 0.18 6.77 -7.44
CA GLN A 36 -0.79 6.01 -8.22
C GLN A 36 -0.94 4.64 -7.58
N LEU A 37 -2.04 4.43 -6.87
CA LEU A 37 -2.16 3.28 -5.98
C LEU A 37 -3.15 2.24 -6.50
N SER A 38 -3.05 1.03 -5.99
CA SER A 38 -4.05 -0.01 -6.28
C SER A 38 -5.45 0.41 -5.81
N LYS A 39 -6.51 -0.06 -6.51
CA LYS A 39 -7.91 0.26 -6.17
C LYS A 39 -8.33 -0.19 -4.76
N ILE A 40 -7.60 -1.09 -4.10
CA ILE A 40 -7.79 -1.41 -2.67
C ILE A 40 -7.76 -0.15 -1.79
N PHE A 41 -6.83 0.79 -2.05
CA PHE A 41 -6.76 2.05 -1.29
C PHE A 41 -7.94 2.99 -1.59
N ASN A 42 -8.68 2.75 -2.67
CA ASN A 42 -9.93 3.43 -2.96
C ASN A 42 -11.11 2.73 -2.25
N TRP A 43 -11.25 1.41 -2.44
CA TRP A 43 -12.33 0.61 -1.88
C TRP A 43 -12.34 0.59 -0.35
N PHE A 44 -11.16 0.53 0.26
CA PHE A 44 -10.96 0.46 1.72
C PHE A 44 -10.34 1.75 2.28
N GLY A 45 -10.50 2.89 1.58
CA GLY A 45 -9.87 4.15 1.96
C GLY A 45 -10.20 4.66 3.37
N GLY A 46 -11.28 4.18 3.99
CA GLY A 46 -11.64 4.49 5.37
C GLY A 46 -10.74 3.83 6.42
N ASP A 47 -10.16 2.66 6.11
CA ASP A 47 -9.30 1.92 7.05
C ASP A 47 -7.97 2.63 7.28
N PHE A 48 -7.46 3.33 6.27
CA PHE A 48 -6.21 4.10 6.32
C PHE A 48 -6.35 5.49 6.96
N LYS A 49 -7.52 5.80 7.53
CA LYS A 49 -7.83 7.10 8.17
C LYS A 49 -8.19 6.99 9.64
N LYS A 50 -8.11 5.79 10.22
CA LYS A 50 -8.50 5.54 11.60
C LYS A 50 -7.52 6.18 12.58
N ASN A 51 -8.04 6.66 13.71
CA ASN A 51 -7.24 7.19 14.83
C ASN A 51 -6.27 8.33 14.46
N GLY A 52 -6.64 9.18 13.49
CA GLY A 52 -5.80 10.29 13.04
C GLY A 52 -4.69 9.89 12.08
N ALA A 53 -4.61 8.62 11.68
CA ALA A 53 -3.73 8.18 10.60
C ALA A 53 -4.13 8.81 9.27
N THR A 54 -3.17 8.97 8.38
CA THR A 54 -3.42 9.39 6.99
C THR A 54 -2.88 8.34 6.04
N LEU A 55 -3.45 8.28 4.84
CA LEU A 55 -2.93 7.39 3.79
C LEU A 55 -1.46 7.69 3.50
N ILE A 56 -1.06 8.96 3.45
CA ILE A 56 0.34 9.34 3.23
C ILE A 56 1.21 8.85 4.37
N GLY A 57 0.80 9.05 5.63
CA GLY A 57 1.52 8.52 6.80
C GLY A 57 1.69 7.01 6.73
N PHE A 58 0.62 6.27 6.42
CA PHE A 58 0.68 4.82 6.23
C PHE A 58 1.69 4.43 5.14
N LEU A 59 1.70 5.11 3.98
CA LEU A 59 2.67 4.81 2.92
C LEU A 59 4.11 5.10 3.36
N SER A 60 4.33 6.21 4.09
CA SER A 60 5.66 6.58 4.59
C SER A 60 6.20 5.61 5.65
N ASP A 61 5.36 4.91 6.41
CA ASP A 61 5.81 3.90 7.37
C ASP A 61 6.45 2.66 6.68
N TYR A 62 6.06 2.40 5.43
CA TYR A 62 6.43 1.19 4.69
C TYR A 62 7.22 1.47 3.40
N THR A 63 7.51 2.73 3.06
CA THR A 63 8.32 3.10 1.89
C THR A 63 9.44 4.05 2.29
N ASP A 64 10.55 4.01 1.56
CA ASP A 64 11.70 4.91 1.80
C ASP A 64 11.55 6.26 1.08
N ILE A 65 10.34 6.58 0.60
CA ILE A 65 10.05 7.76 -0.21
C ILE A 65 9.43 8.81 0.71
N ASP A 66 10.04 10.00 0.74
CA ASP A 66 9.42 11.17 1.36
C ASP A 66 8.28 11.65 0.46
N ILE A 67 7.04 11.41 0.86
CA ILE A 67 5.84 11.73 0.07
C ILE A 67 5.34 13.10 0.51
N SER A 68 5.31 14.05 -0.41
CA SER A 68 4.73 15.36 -0.19
C SER A 68 3.29 15.26 0.28
N LEU A 69 2.92 16.07 1.28
CA LEU A 69 1.53 16.21 1.72
C LEU A 69 0.59 16.66 0.59
N ASN A 70 1.15 17.25 -0.48
CA ASN A 70 0.43 17.70 -1.66
C ASN A 70 0.54 16.74 -2.85
N ALA A 71 1.06 15.52 -2.64
CA ALA A 71 1.24 14.54 -3.70
C ALA A 71 -0.09 14.25 -4.41
N LYS A 72 -0.05 14.23 -5.75
CA LYS A 72 -1.22 13.93 -6.57
C LYS A 72 -1.59 12.47 -6.41
N LYS A 73 -2.80 12.20 -5.91
CA LYS A 73 -3.34 10.86 -5.75
C LYS A 73 -4.21 10.45 -6.94
N SER A 74 -3.88 9.31 -7.55
CA SER A 74 -4.73 8.59 -8.48
C SER A 74 -4.74 7.09 -8.15
N PHE A 75 -5.57 6.33 -8.85
CA PHE A 75 -5.63 4.88 -8.71
C PHE A 75 -5.35 4.21 -10.05
N LEU A 76 -4.52 3.16 -10.03
CA LEU A 76 -4.29 2.32 -11.20
C LEU A 76 -5.58 1.62 -11.60
N ASP A 77 -5.74 1.37 -12.89
CA ASP A 77 -6.80 0.49 -13.34
C ASP A 77 -6.58 -0.91 -12.81
N TYR A 78 -7.64 -1.44 -12.19
CA TYR A 78 -7.61 -2.81 -11.74
C TYR A 78 -7.65 -3.69 -12.98
N ASN A 79 -6.89 -4.77 -13.02
CA ASN A 79 -7.01 -5.72 -14.12
C ASN A 79 -7.86 -6.89 -13.62
N TRP A 80 -9.09 -7.00 -14.13
CA TRP A 80 -10.04 -8.08 -13.80
C TRP A 80 -9.71 -9.40 -14.49
N ALA A 81 -8.68 -9.45 -15.34
CA ALA A 81 -8.28 -10.66 -16.10
C ALA A 81 -7.84 -11.85 -15.22
N LEU A 82 -7.90 -11.73 -13.89
CA LEU A 82 -7.63 -12.83 -12.96
C LEU A 82 -8.85 -13.75 -12.75
N ASN A 83 -9.99 -13.44 -13.38
CA ASN A 83 -11.22 -14.23 -13.34
C ASN A 83 -11.62 -14.84 -14.70
N GLU A 84 -10.78 -14.76 -15.73
CA GLU A 84 -10.98 -15.42 -17.04
C GLU A 84 -9.94 -16.50 -17.32
#